data_AF-A0A6F8YA01-F1
#
_entry.id   AF-A0A6F8YA01-F1
#
_cell.length_a   1.000
_cell.length_b   1.000
_cell.length_c   1.000
_cell.angle_alpha   90.00
_cell.angle_beta   90.00
_cell.angle_gamma   90.00
#
_symmetry.space_group_name_H-M   'P 1'
#
loop_
_entity.id
_entity.type
_entity.pdbx_description
1 polymer ?
#
loop_
_entity_poly.entity_id
_entity_poly.type
_entity_poly.pdbx_seq_one_letter_code
_entity_poly.pdbx_strand_id
1 'polypeptide(L)'
;MFTSGTTGQPKAALHSHNTAWSAGRPLPEALRLAADDVCFMASTVGHLTGFFWGTYLPLSTGQKVVYQDEWDPRGLVDIIDREGITWTLSATPFAMDMIEAQKAQPRPLSSFRAFACGGAPIPRPPRSPCRNISASTWCPCGA
;
A
#
# COMPACT_ATOMS: atom_id res chain seq x y z
N MET A 1 -7.60 16.53 6.78
CA MET A 1 -6.74 15.51 7.43
C MET A 1 -5.97 16.16 8.56
N PHE A 2 -5.64 15.41 9.61
CA PHE A 2 -4.87 15.94 10.75
C PHE A 2 -3.43 15.44 10.72
N THR A 3 -2.50 16.29 11.12
CA THR A 3 -1.08 15.96 11.30
C THR A 3 -0.69 16.20 12.75
N SER A 4 0.30 15.46 13.27
CA SER A 4 0.69 15.52 14.69
C SER A 4 1.14 16.91 15.15
N GLY A 5 1.72 17.71 14.24
CA GLY A 5 2.18 19.07 14.54
C GLY A 5 3.38 19.09 15.49
N THR A 6 4.34 20.00 15.27
CA THR A 6 5.53 20.13 16.14
C THR A 6 5.22 20.71 17.52
N THR A 7 3.99 21.18 17.74
CA THR A 7 3.54 21.86 18.96
C THR A 7 2.67 20.97 19.86
N GLY A 8 2.54 19.69 19.55
CA GLY A 8 1.70 18.72 20.29
C GLY A 8 0.19 18.87 20.09
N GLN A 9 -0.24 19.91 19.38
CA GLN A 9 -1.63 20.11 18.98
C GLN A 9 -1.81 19.71 17.49
N PRO A 10 -2.76 18.82 17.17
CA PRO A 10 -2.99 18.40 15.80
C PRO A 10 -3.33 19.58 14.88
N LYS A 11 -2.69 19.65 13.71
CA LYS A 11 -2.97 20.68 12.70
C LYS A 11 -3.80 20.08 11.57
N ALA A 12 -4.89 20.75 11.21
CA ALA A 12 -5.72 20.37 10.07
C ALA A 12 -5.07 20.83 8.76
N ALA A 13 -4.80 19.88 7.86
CA ALA A 13 -4.52 20.12 6.45
C ALA A 13 -5.82 19.95 5.66
N LEU A 14 -6.32 21.07 5.13
CA LEU A 14 -7.52 21.10 4.29
C LEU A 14 -7.15 20.78 2.84
N HIS A 15 -7.86 19.83 2.24
CA HIS A 15 -7.75 19.52 0.82
C HIS A 15 -9.04 19.93 0.11
N SER A 16 -8.91 20.54 -1.07
CA SER A 16 -9.99 20.60 -2.03
C SER A 16 -9.97 19.31 -2.87
N HIS A 17 -11.03 19.04 -3.62
CA HIS A 17 -11.03 17.91 -4.56
C HIS A 17 -9.85 17.97 -5.54
N ASN A 18 -9.48 19.17 -6.01
CA ASN A 18 -8.36 19.33 -6.94
C ASN A 18 -7.01 19.04 -6.27
N THR A 19 -6.78 19.50 -5.04
CA THR A 19 -5.51 19.20 -4.35
C THR A 19 -5.43 17.75 -3.90
N ALA A 20 -6.56 17.14 -3.55
CA ALA A 20 -6.68 15.70 -3.30
C ALA A 20 -6.35 14.87 -4.55
N TRP A 21 -6.98 15.18 -5.69
CA TRP A 21 -6.72 14.52 -6.96
C TRP A 21 -5.26 14.65 -7.40
N SER A 22 -4.72 15.88 -7.35
CA SER A 22 -3.34 16.14 -7.76
C SER A 22 -2.32 15.39 -6.90
N ALA A 23 -2.58 15.23 -5.59
CA ALA A 23 -1.72 14.45 -4.71
C ALA A 23 -1.78 12.94 -5.01
N GLY A 24 -2.93 12.44 -5.47
CA GLY A 24 -3.17 11.05 -5.80
C GLY A 24 -2.54 10.58 -7.12
N ARG A 25 -2.49 11.48 -8.10
CA ARG A 25 -2.14 11.18 -9.49
C ARG A 25 -0.77 10.50 -9.74
N PRO A 26 0.32 10.84 -9.02
CA PRO A 26 1.63 10.25 -9.32
C PRO A 26 1.72 8.74 -9.07
N LEU A 27 0.92 8.17 -8.16
CA LEU A 27 1.03 6.77 -7.76
C LEU A 27 0.60 5.80 -8.88
N PRO A 28 -0.57 5.97 -9.54
CA PRO A 28 -0.94 5.18 -10.71
C PRO A 28 0.09 5.23 -11.84
N GLU A 29 0.68 6.40 -12.11
CA GLU A 29 1.68 6.55 -13.16
C GLU A 29 2.97 5.77 -12.79
N ALA A 30 3.40 5.85 -11.52
CA ALA A 30 4.60 5.15 -11.05
C ALA A 30 4.46 3.62 -11.00
N LEU A 31 3.29 3.13 -10.57
CA LEU A 31 3.01 1.69 -10.42
C LEU A 31 2.37 1.08 -11.68
N ARG A 32 2.10 1.90 -12.71
CA ARG A 32 1.35 1.52 -13.91
C ARG A 32 0.02 0.86 -13.54
N LEU A 33 -0.75 1.55 -12.70
CA LEU A 33 -2.05 1.06 -12.26
C LEU A 33 -3.11 1.30 -13.33
N ALA A 34 -3.99 0.33 -13.49
CA ALA A 34 -5.15 0.35 -14.37
C ALA A 34 -6.43 0.00 -13.60
N ALA A 35 -7.57 0.04 -14.28
CA ALA A 35 -8.89 -0.17 -13.66
C ALA A 35 -9.13 -1.61 -13.21
N ASP A 36 -8.42 -2.58 -13.79
CA ASP A 36 -8.47 -4.01 -13.46
C ASP A 36 -7.57 -4.40 -12.28
N ASP A 37 -6.73 -3.49 -11.80
CA ASP A 37 -5.96 -3.71 -10.59
C ASP A 37 -6.85 -3.76 -9.34
N VAL A 38 -6.46 -4.61 -8.40
CA VAL A 38 -7.09 -4.77 -7.10
C VAL A 38 -6.18 -4.19 -6.02
N CYS A 39 -6.67 -3.19 -5.31
CA CYS A 39 -6.00 -2.56 -4.18
C CYS A 39 -6.31 -3.33 -2.89
N PHE A 40 -5.31 -3.59 -2.07
CA PHE A 40 -5.49 -4.00 -0.69
C PHE A 40 -5.27 -2.84 0.28
N MET A 41 -6.11 -2.73 1.31
CA MET A 41 -5.98 -1.70 2.33
C MET A 41 -6.28 -2.21 3.74
N ALA A 42 -5.27 -2.16 4.61
CA ALA A 42 -5.39 -2.37 6.06
C ALA A 42 -5.24 -1.08 6.87
N SER A 43 -4.91 0.06 6.24
CA SER A 43 -4.88 1.35 6.94
C SER A 43 -6.30 1.88 7.12
N THR A 44 -6.59 2.45 8.30
CA THR A 44 -7.89 3.05 8.58
C THR A 44 -8.23 4.16 7.59
N VAL A 45 -9.50 4.26 7.21
CA VAL A 45 -10.01 5.33 6.32
C VAL A 45 -9.95 6.72 6.95
N GLY A 46 -9.76 6.82 8.27
CA GLY A 46 -9.49 8.08 8.97
C GLY A 46 -8.05 8.59 8.80
N HIS A 47 -7.13 7.72 8.39
CA HIS A 47 -5.75 8.06 8.09
C HIS A 47 -5.58 8.44 6.62
N LEU A 48 -4.59 9.29 6.31
CA LEU A 48 -4.29 9.74 4.95
C LEU A 48 -4.15 8.56 3.98
N THR A 49 -3.40 7.54 4.38
CA THR A 49 -3.17 6.34 3.58
C THR A 49 -4.46 5.59 3.22
N GLY A 50 -5.29 5.28 4.20
CA GLY A 50 -6.53 4.53 3.96
C GLY A 50 -7.57 5.33 3.20
N PHE A 51 -7.66 6.64 3.45
CA PHE A 51 -8.54 7.52 2.68
C PHE A 51 -8.08 7.67 1.23
N PHE A 52 -6.85 8.13 1.00
CA PHE A 52 -6.41 8.45 -0.36
C PHE A 52 -6.16 7.21 -1.21
N TRP A 53 -5.36 6.29 -0.69
CA TRP A 53 -4.86 5.16 -1.48
C TRP A 53 -5.78 3.96 -1.39
N GLY A 54 -6.54 3.84 -0.31
CA GLY A 54 -7.48 2.75 -0.09
C GLY A 54 -8.89 3.07 -0.53
N THR A 55 -9.25 4.34 -0.73
CA THR A 55 -10.65 4.72 -1.02
C THR A 55 -10.72 5.64 -2.23
N TYR A 56 -10.17 6.85 -2.12
CA TYR A 56 -10.31 7.87 -3.15
C TYR A 56 -9.71 7.45 -4.50
N LEU A 57 -8.46 6.99 -4.50
CA LEU A 57 -7.77 6.59 -5.72
C LEU A 57 -8.48 5.39 -6.39
N PRO A 58 -8.70 4.23 -5.71
CA PRO A 58 -9.38 3.10 -6.34
C PRO A 58 -10.76 3.43 -6.89
N LEU A 59 -11.57 4.21 -6.16
CA LEU A 59 -12.89 4.62 -6.63
C LEU A 59 -12.81 5.50 -7.88
N SER A 60 -11.81 6.38 -7.93
CA SER A 60 -11.62 7.28 -9.07
C SER A 60 -11.04 6.62 -10.32
N THR A 61 -10.38 5.47 -10.17
CA THR A 61 -9.78 4.68 -11.26
C THR A 61 -10.59 3.43 -11.61
N GLY A 62 -11.67 3.15 -10.88
CA GLY A 62 -12.55 2.00 -11.14
C GLY A 62 -12.03 0.67 -10.58
N GLN A 63 -11.06 0.70 -9.68
CA GLN A 63 -10.42 -0.47 -9.09
C GLN A 63 -11.28 -1.12 -8.01
N LYS A 64 -11.14 -2.45 -7.86
CA LYS A 64 -11.62 -3.18 -6.68
C LYS A 64 -10.73 -2.84 -5.47
N VAL A 65 -11.34 -2.72 -4.30
CA VAL A 65 -10.62 -2.62 -3.02
C VAL A 65 -10.98 -3.77 -2.10
N VAL A 66 -9.96 -4.40 -1.52
CA VAL A 66 -10.09 -5.40 -0.46
C VAL A 66 -9.61 -4.77 0.84
N TYR A 67 -10.53 -4.57 1.78
CA TYR A 67 -10.21 -4.04 3.10
C TYR A 67 -9.94 -5.16 4.10
N GLN A 68 -9.01 -4.90 5.01
CA GLN A 68 -8.80 -5.71 6.21
C GLN A 68 -9.01 -4.83 7.44
N ASP A 69 -9.91 -5.24 8.33
CA ASP A 69 -10.31 -4.46 9.50
C ASP A 69 -9.18 -4.38 10.55
N GLU A 70 -8.62 -5.55 10.90
CA GLU A 70 -7.46 -5.68 11.77
C GLU A 70 -6.26 -6.24 10.99
N TRP A 71 -5.10 -5.62 11.14
CA TRP A 71 -3.90 -6.05 10.44
C TRP A 71 -3.50 -7.48 10.80
N ASP A 72 -3.61 -8.37 9.81
CA ASP A 72 -3.10 -9.74 9.89
C ASP A 72 -2.26 -10.04 8.64
N PRO A 73 -0.92 -10.10 8.75
CA PRO A 73 -0.04 -10.35 7.62
C PRO A 73 -0.19 -11.76 7.05
N ARG A 74 -0.60 -12.76 7.85
CA ARG A 74 -0.86 -14.12 7.36
C ARG A 74 -2.14 -14.15 6.56
N GLY A 75 -3.19 -13.54 7.11
CA GLY A 75 -4.46 -13.33 6.42
C GLY A 75 -4.28 -12.63 5.08
N LEU A 76 -3.46 -11.57 4.99
CA LEU A 76 -3.13 -10.93 3.71
C LEU A 76 -2.53 -11.94 2.73
N VAL A 77 -1.47 -12.64 3.12
CA VAL A 77 -0.78 -13.61 2.27
C VAL A 77 -1.73 -14.72 1.79
N ASP A 78 -2.69 -15.14 2.63
CA ASP A 78 -3.68 -16.18 2.29
C ASP A 78 -4.75 -15.70 1.29
N ILE A 79 -5.04 -14.40 1.23
CA ILE A 79 -6.10 -13.85 0.36
C ILE A 79 -5.58 -13.20 -0.92
N ILE A 80 -4.26 -12.98 -1.08
CA ILE A 80 -3.68 -12.29 -2.24
C ILE A 80 -4.18 -12.88 -3.56
N ASP A 81 -3.91 -14.15 -3.81
CA ASP A 81 -4.32 -14.78 -5.09
C ASP A 81 -5.82 -15.09 -5.13
N ARG A 82 -6.46 -15.31 -3.98
CA ARG A 82 -7.91 -15.53 -3.91
C ARG A 82 -8.69 -14.31 -4.36
N GLU A 83 -8.25 -13.12 -3.96
CA GLU A 83 -8.93 -11.87 -4.24
C GLU A 83 -8.37 -11.13 -5.46
N GLY A 84 -7.27 -11.63 -6.03
CA GLY A 84 -6.54 -11.04 -7.15
C GLY A 84 -5.80 -9.78 -6.77
N ILE A 85 -5.32 -9.65 -5.53
CA ILE A 85 -4.68 -8.44 -5.02
C ILE A 85 -3.40 -8.14 -5.81
N THR A 86 -3.37 -6.97 -6.43
CA THR A 86 -2.26 -6.56 -7.30
C THR A 86 -1.31 -5.57 -6.62
N TRP A 87 -1.82 -4.72 -5.72
CA TRP A 87 -0.99 -3.72 -5.05
C TRP A 87 -1.54 -3.28 -3.70
N THR A 88 -0.67 -2.70 -2.88
CA THR A 88 -1.05 -1.98 -1.66
C THR A 88 -0.08 -0.82 -1.40
N LEU A 89 -0.51 0.14 -0.57
CA LEU A 89 0.36 1.17 0.01
C LEU A 89 0.15 1.19 1.52
N SER A 90 1.22 0.97 2.29
CA SER A 90 1.17 1.02 3.76
C SER A 90 2.48 1.51 4.37
N ALA A 91 2.58 1.51 5.69
CA ALA A 91 3.80 1.79 6.41
C ALA A 91 4.79 0.62 6.28
N THR A 92 6.09 0.93 6.33
CA THR A 92 7.17 -0.05 6.22
C THR A 92 7.03 -1.28 7.15
N PRO A 93 6.57 -1.17 8.42
CA PRO A 93 6.35 -2.35 9.27
C PRO A 93 5.41 -3.39 8.65
N PHE A 94 4.37 -2.97 7.93
CA PHE A 94 3.41 -3.89 7.29
C PHE A 94 4.09 -4.71 6.19
N ALA A 95 4.98 -4.09 5.42
CA ALA A 95 5.76 -4.81 4.41
C ALA A 95 6.69 -5.84 5.07
N MET A 96 7.32 -5.48 6.20
CA MET A 96 8.19 -6.39 6.94
C MET A 96 7.40 -7.58 7.51
N ASP A 97 6.24 -7.32 8.11
CA ASP A 97 5.35 -8.35 8.65
C ASP A 97 4.89 -9.32 7.56
N MET A 98 4.51 -8.81 6.38
CA MET A 98 4.14 -9.62 5.22
C MET A 98 5.31 -10.51 4.75
N ILE A 99 6.53 -9.96 4.69
CA ILE A 99 7.73 -10.72 4.32
C ILE A 99 7.98 -11.86 5.31
N GLU A 100 7.89 -11.60 6.61
CA GLU A 100 8.08 -12.64 7.63
C GLU A 100 6.96 -13.68 7.59
N ALA A 101 5.71 -13.28 7.34
CA ALA A 101 4.59 -14.22 7.16
C ALA A 101 4.79 -15.13 5.93
N GLN A 102 5.29 -14.57 4.81
CA GLN A 102 5.60 -15.34 3.60
C GLN A 102 6.80 -16.28 3.80
N LYS A 103 7.81 -15.89 4.57
CA LYS A 103 8.94 -16.78 4.92
C LYS A 103 8.52 -17.92 5.83
N ALA A 104 7.69 -17.63 6.83
CA ALA A 104 7.25 -18.62 7.81
C ALA A 104 6.37 -19.71 7.17
N GLN A 105 5.51 -19.33 6.23
CA GLN A 105 4.66 -20.24 5.49
C GLN A 105 4.45 -19.68 4.08
N PRO A 106 5.18 -20.17 3.06
CA PRO A 106 5.08 -19.65 1.70
C PRO A 106 3.71 -19.92 1.06
N ARG A 107 3.11 -18.89 0.46
CA ARG A 107 1.94 -19.00 -0.42
C ARG A 107 2.25 -18.44 -1.81
N PRO A 108 1.49 -18.83 -2.85
CA PRO A 108 1.51 -18.14 -4.14
C PRO A 108 1.14 -16.65 -3.97
N LEU A 109 1.93 -15.79 -4.61
CA LEU A 109 1.70 -14.33 -4.67
C LEU A 109 1.65 -13.89 -6.14
N SER A 110 1.07 -14.73 -7.00
CA SER A 110 1.16 -14.59 -8.46
C SER A 110 0.48 -13.33 -9.00
N SER A 111 -0.58 -12.88 -8.33
CA SER A 111 -1.30 -11.65 -8.66
C SER A 111 -0.62 -10.38 -8.14
N PHE A 112 0.22 -10.50 -7.11
CA PHE A 112 0.78 -9.34 -6.40
C PHE A 112 1.97 -8.74 -7.14
N ARG A 113 1.90 -7.44 -7.44
CA ARG A 113 2.92 -6.73 -8.22
C ARG A 113 3.68 -5.70 -7.41
N ALA A 114 3.02 -5.05 -6.45
CA ALA A 114 3.57 -3.88 -5.77
C ALA A 114 3.15 -3.75 -4.30
N PHE A 115 4.13 -3.68 -3.40
CA PHE A 115 3.96 -3.07 -2.08
C PHE A 115 4.63 -1.70 -2.06
N ALA A 116 3.85 -0.63 -2.05
CA ALA A 116 4.36 0.72 -1.86
C ALA A 116 4.46 1.04 -0.37
N CYS A 117 5.57 1.66 0.03
CA CYS A 117 5.80 2.07 1.41
C CYS A 117 5.81 3.60 1.52
N GLY A 118 5.21 4.14 2.57
CA GLY A 118 5.23 5.56 2.88
C GLY A 118 5.30 5.84 4.37
N GLY A 119 5.60 7.10 4.73
CA GLY A 119 5.51 7.59 6.11
C GLY A 119 6.74 7.36 7.01
N ALA A 120 7.67 6.46 6.64
CA ALA A 120 8.93 6.27 7.36
C ALA A 120 10.05 5.85 6.40
N PRO A 121 11.33 6.10 6.74
CA PRO A 121 12.46 5.57 5.98
C PRO A 121 12.38 4.04 5.89
N ILE A 122 12.60 3.50 4.70
CA ILE A 122 12.73 2.06 4.49
C ILE A 122 14.17 1.68 4.90
N PRO A 123 14.37 0.82 5.92
CA PRO A 123 15.70 0.32 6.26
C PRO A 123 16.34 -0.31 5.02
N ARG A 124 17.67 -0.16 4.86
CA ARG A 124 18.37 -0.78 3.72
C ARG A 124 18.08 -2.29 3.75
N PRO A 125 17.49 -2.85 2.67
CA PRO A 125 17.20 -4.27 2.64
C PRO A 125 18.53 -5.04 2.63
N PRO A 126 18.61 -6.21 3.31
CA PRO A 126 19.67 -7.16 3.03
C PRO A 126 19.62 -7.53 1.54
N ARG A 127 20.79 -7.66 0.93
CA ARG A 127 21.00 -7.90 -0.52
C ARG A 127 20.29 -9.19 -0.95
N SER A 128 19.01 -9.08 -1.31
CA SER A 128 18.16 -10.17 -1.79
C SER A 128 17.93 -9.99 -3.31
N PRO A 129 17.54 -11.05 -4.04
CA PRO A 129 17.47 -11.04 -5.51
C PRO A 129 16.42 -10.10 -6.12
N CYS A 130 15.62 -9.39 -5.30
CA CYS A 130 14.52 -8.55 -5.77
C CYS A 130 15.09 -7.26 -6.39
N ARG A 131 15.15 -7.27 -7.73
CA ARG A 131 15.96 -6.36 -8.55
C ARG A 131 15.51 -4.91 -8.56
N ASN A 132 14.36 -4.58 -7.98
CA ASN A 132 13.83 -3.22 -7.93
C ASN A 132 13.28 -2.89 -6.54
N ILE A 133 14.17 -2.46 -5.64
CA ILE A 133 13.80 -1.70 -4.45
C ILE A 133 14.22 -0.26 -4.76
N SER A 134 13.31 0.51 -5.39
CA SER A 134 13.39 1.96 -5.35
C SER A 134 12.41 2.46 -4.29
N ALA A 135 12.58 3.70 -3.82
CA ALA A 135 11.87 4.28 -2.68
C ALA A 135 10.32 4.32 -2.76
N SER A 136 9.70 3.67 -3.75
CA SER A 136 8.28 3.71 -4.04
C SER A 136 7.63 2.36 -4.39
N THR A 137 8.37 1.25 -4.54
CA THR A 137 7.77 -0.02 -4.97
C THR A 137 8.60 -1.24 -4.58
N TRP A 138 7.98 -2.23 -3.93
CA TRP A 138 8.49 -3.59 -3.80
C TRP A 138 7.74 -4.51 -4.76
N CYS A 139 8.45 -5.20 -5.65
CA CYS A 139 7.91 -6.24 -6.52
C CYS A 139 8.32 -7.61 -5.96
N PRO A 140 7.39 -8.57 -5.73
CA PRO A 140 7.76 -9.90 -5.28
C PRO A 140 8.67 -10.59 -6.30
N CYS A 141 9.75 -11.19 -5.80
CA CYS A 141 10.72 -11.92 -6.59
C CYS A 141 10.09 -13.12 -7.34
N GLY A 142 10.12 -13.09 -8.67
CA GLY A 142 10.26 -14.26 -9.54
C GLY A 142 9.06 -15.19 -9.69
N ALA A 143 8.36 -15.05 -10.82
CA ALA A 143 8.03 -16.22 -11.65
C ALA A 143 9.19 -16.49 -12.61
#